data_AF-A0A972IFS8-F1
#
_entry.id   AF-A0A972IFS8-F1
#
_cell.length_a   1.000
_cell.length_b   1.000
_cell.length_c   1.000
_cell.angle_alpha   90.00
_cell.angle_beta   90.00
_cell.angle_gamma   90.00
#
_symmetry.space_group_name_H-M   'P 1'
#
loop_
_entity.id
_entity.type
_entity.pdbx_description
1 polymer ?
#
loop_
_entity_poly.entity_id
_entity_poly.type
_entity_poly.pdbx_seq_one_letter_code
_entity_poly.pdbx_strand_id
1 'polypeptide(L)'
;MRNGTELTEAGRQYAAAYAAHYTERDLPVALRLYIKVVASHPSAREADYSRMQVQNIVNAVVPQQEILDAQIELALGHFEYEGRPAVRQLAVASPASESPA
;
A
#
# COMPACT_ATOMS: atom_id res chain seq x y z
N MET A 1 -3.05 35.80 -22.56
CA MET A 1 -3.91 34.62 -22.32
C MET A 1 -3.37 33.93 -21.06
N ARG A 2 -4.11 33.97 -19.95
CA ARG A 2 -3.73 33.35 -18.67
C ARG A 2 -3.99 31.85 -18.79
N ASN A 3 -2.95 31.03 -18.85
CA ASN A 3 -3.10 29.57 -18.80
C ASN A 3 -3.43 29.16 -17.36
N GLY A 4 -4.70 29.33 -16.98
CA GLY A 4 -5.26 28.75 -15.77
C GLY A 4 -5.45 27.26 -16.01
N THR A 5 -4.42 26.47 -15.72
CA THR A 5 -4.56 25.02 -15.60
C THR A 5 -5.43 24.78 -14.38
N GLU A 6 -6.70 24.43 -14.57
CA GLU A 6 -7.50 23.88 -13.48
C GLU A 6 -6.75 22.69 -12.92
N LEU A 7 -6.41 22.78 -11.63
CA LEU A 7 -5.73 21.70 -10.94
C LEU A 7 -6.63 20.46 -11.00
N THR A 8 -6.09 19.31 -11.41
CA THR A 8 -6.82 18.03 -11.35
C THR A 8 -7.26 17.77 -9.91
N GLU A 9 -8.26 16.91 -9.71
CA GLU A 9 -8.68 16.55 -8.34
C GLU A 9 -7.51 15.95 -7.54
N ALA A 10 -6.71 15.08 -8.16
CA ALA A 10 -5.47 14.56 -7.58
C ALA A 10 -4.49 15.68 -7.19
N GLY A 11 -4.32 16.68 -8.06
CA GLY A 11 -3.52 17.87 -7.80
C GLY A 11 -4.01 18.67 -6.60
N ARG A 12 -5.33 18.86 -6.45
CA ARG A 12 -5.92 19.60 -5.32
C ARG A 12 -5.72 18.86 -4.01
N GLN A 13 -5.96 17.55 -4.01
CA GLN A 13 -5.76 16.72 -2.83
C GLN A 13 -4.29 16.65 -2.42
N TYR A 14 -3.37 16.53 -3.39
CA TYR A 14 -1.94 16.60 -3.13
C TYR A 14 -1.51 17.96 -2.57
N ALA A 15 -2.03 19.07 -3.12
CA ALA A 15 -1.74 20.41 -2.61
C ALA A 15 -2.21 20.58 -1.16
N ALA A 16 -3.37 20.03 -0.80
CA ALA A 16 -3.85 20.03 0.58
C ALA A 16 -2.93 19.20 1.50
N ALA A 17 -2.50 18.02 1.06
CA ALA A 17 -1.55 17.20 1.81
C ALA A 17 -0.21 17.91 2.02
N TYR A 18 0.28 18.59 0.99
CA TYR A 18 1.52 19.38 1.03
C TYR A 18 1.42 20.58 1.98
N ALA A 19 0.29 21.30 1.96
CA ALA A 19 0.04 22.41 2.87
C ALA A 19 0.01 21.93 4.34
N ALA A 20 -0.70 20.83 4.63
CA ALA A 20 -0.70 20.22 5.97
C ALA A 20 0.73 19.88 6.42
N HIS A 21 1.55 19.32 5.52
CA HIS A 21 2.93 18.91 5.85
C HIS A 21 3.85 20.11 6.11
N TYR A 22 3.98 21.04 5.16
CA TYR A 22 5.05 22.04 5.21
C TYR A 22 4.61 23.40 5.70
N THR A 23 3.34 23.76 5.51
CA THR A 23 2.79 25.04 5.97
C THR A 23 2.29 24.92 7.40
N GLU A 24 1.41 23.96 7.65
CA GLU A 24 0.76 23.78 8.95
C GLU A 24 1.59 22.93 9.91
N ARG A 25 2.52 22.12 9.37
CA ARG A 25 3.36 21.17 10.13
C ARG A 25 2.55 20.14 10.92
N ASP A 26 1.38 19.78 10.40
CA ASP A 26 0.52 18.73 10.92
C ASP A 26 0.85 17.40 10.22
N LEU A 27 1.89 16.71 10.71
CA LEU A 27 2.35 15.44 10.14
C LEU A 27 1.28 14.34 10.18
N PRO A 28 0.49 14.16 11.27
CA PRO A 28 -0.61 13.19 11.27
C PRO A 28 -1.66 13.44 10.18
N VAL A 29 -2.07 14.70 9.97
CA VAL A 29 -3.03 15.06 8.91
C VAL A 29 -2.39 14.87 7.54
N ALA A 30 -1.16 15.34 7.34
CA ALA A 30 -0.43 15.19 6.09
C ALA A 30 -0.30 13.72 5.67
N LEU A 31 0.07 12.83 6.61
CA LEU A 31 0.21 11.40 6.35
C LEU A 31 -1.11 10.79 5.85
N ARG A 32 -2.23 11.10 6.53
CA ARG A 32 -3.57 10.63 6.13
C ARG A 32 -3.95 11.13 4.74
N LEU A 33 -3.67 12.40 4.43
CA LEU A 33 -3.99 12.98 3.14
C LEU A 33 -3.16 12.38 2.00
N TYR A 34 -1.84 12.18 2.19
CA TYR A 34 -1.02 11.52 1.17
C TYR A 34 -1.47 10.08 0.91
N ILE A 35 -1.77 9.29 1.94
CA ILE A 35 -2.31 7.93 1.78
C ILE A 35 -3.62 7.96 0.98
N LYS A 36 -4.50 8.94 1.24
CA LYS A 36 -5.75 9.12 0.49
C LYS A 36 -5.52 9.41 -0.99
N VAL A 37 -4.53 10.24 -1.34
CA VAL A 37 -4.18 10.51 -2.75
C VAL A 37 -3.73 9.23 -3.45
N VAL A 38 -2.86 8.44 -2.80
CA VAL A 38 -2.38 7.15 -3.36
C VAL A 38 -3.55 6.19 -3.60
N ALA A 39 -4.48 6.08 -2.66
CA ALA A 39 -5.62 5.17 -2.77
C ALA A 39 -6.65 5.63 -3.83
N SER A 40 -6.92 6.94 -3.90
CA SER A 40 -7.98 7.49 -4.76
C SER A 40 -7.53 7.71 -6.21
N HIS A 41 -6.22 7.90 -6.42
CA HIS A 41 -5.64 8.24 -7.72
C HIS A 41 -4.36 7.43 -8.01
N PRO A 42 -4.40 6.09 -7.95
CA PRO A 42 -3.19 5.26 -7.89
C PRO A 42 -2.24 5.37 -9.09
N SER A 43 -2.77 5.76 -10.26
CA SER A 43 -2.04 5.97 -11.52
C SER A 43 -1.70 7.44 -11.81
N ALA A 44 -2.12 8.38 -10.97
CA ALA A 44 -1.78 9.79 -11.12
C ALA A 44 -0.34 10.06 -10.66
N ARG A 45 0.31 11.05 -11.26
CA ARG A 45 1.68 11.47 -10.89
C ARG A 45 1.76 11.89 -9.41
N GLU A 46 0.69 12.50 -8.91
CA GLU A 46 0.55 12.89 -7.51
C GLU A 46 0.57 11.70 -6.54
N ALA A 47 0.17 10.49 -6.96
CA ALA A 47 0.30 9.30 -6.13
C ALA A 47 1.78 8.90 -5.98
N ASP A 48 2.60 9.01 -7.01
CA ASP A 48 4.04 8.74 -6.91
C ASP A 48 4.71 9.71 -5.92
N TYR A 49 4.39 11.00 -6.02
CA TYR A 49 4.85 11.98 -5.05
C TYR A 49 4.36 11.70 -3.64
N SER A 50 3.09 11.32 -3.50
CA SER A 50 2.50 11.00 -2.20
C SER A 50 3.17 9.78 -1.55
N ARG A 51 3.52 8.74 -2.30
CA ARG A 51 4.26 7.57 -1.77
C ARG A 51 5.62 7.98 -1.21
N MET A 52 6.36 8.82 -1.94
CA MET A 52 7.63 9.36 -1.45
C MET A 52 7.45 10.16 -0.16
N GLN A 53 6.41 11.01 -0.09
CA GLN A 53 6.14 11.83 1.08
C GLN A 53 5.70 11.01 2.31
N VAL A 54 4.91 9.95 2.10
CA VAL A 54 4.60 8.98 3.15
C VAL A 54 5.88 8.38 3.72
N GLN A 55 6.81 7.93 2.87
CA GLN A 55 8.08 7.36 3.33
C GLN A 55 8.92 8.38 4.11
N ASN A 56 8.97 9.64 3.65
CA ASN A 56 9.68 10.71 4.35
C ASN A 56 9.11 10.96 5.75
N ILE A 57 7.78 10.99 5.89
CA ILE A 57 7.13 11.15 7.19
C ILE A 57 7.43 9.94 8.08
N VAL A 58 7.27 8.71 7.57
CA VAL A 58 7.57 7.48 8.33
C VAL A 58 9.00 7.51 8.86
N ASN A 59 9.98 7.83 8.02
CA ASN A 59 11.39 7.91 8.40
C ASN A 59 11.68 9.03 9.40
N ALA A 60 10.85 10.07 9.46
CA ALA A 60 11.03 11.20 10.37
C ALA A 60 10.44 10.94 11.76
N VAL A 61 9.40 10.10 11.86
CA VAL A 61 8.62 9.92 13.10
C VAL A 61 8.80 8.55 13.74
N VAL A 62 9.21 7.53 12.98
CA VAL A 62 9.41 6.17 13.48
C VAL A 62 10.90 5.85 13.58
N PRO A 63 11.39 5.35 14.72
CA PRO A 63 12.77 4.87 14.83
C PRO A 63 13.11 3.80 13.78
N GLN A 64 14.31 3.87 13.22
CA GLN A 64 14.72 2.98 12.12
C GLN A 64 14.65 1.49 12.49
N GLN A 65 14.95 1.13 13.73
CA GLN A 65 14.86 -0.26 14.19
C GLN A 65 13.40 -0.75 14.20
N GLU A 66 12.44 0.07 14.65
CA GLU A 66 11.02 -0.30 14.64
C GLU A 66 10.49 -0.48 13.22
N ILE A 67 10.94 0.33 12.25
CA ILE A 67 10.63 0.14 10.83
C ILE A 67 11.16 -1.23 10.35
N LEU A 68 12.42 -1.55 10.65
CA LEU A 68 13.05 -2.79 10.23
C LEU A 68 12.34 -4.01 10.86
N ASP A 69 12.06 -3.96 12.15
CA ASP A 69 11.40 -5.05 12.87
C ASP A 69 10.01 -5.34 12.27
N ALA A 70 9.21 -4.29 11.99
CA ALA A 70 7.92 -4.44 11.35
C ALA A 70 8.03 -5.03 9.92
N GLN A 71 9.07 -4.66 9.16
CA GLN A 71 9.32 -5.24 7.84
C GLN A 71 9.73 -6.71 7.92
N ILE A 72 10.56 -7.08 8.89
CA ILE A 72 10.95 -8.48 9.15
C ILE A 72 9.72 -9.31 9.53
N GLU A 73 8.89 -8.82 10.45
CA GLU A 73 7.66 -9.49 10.88
C GLU A 73 6.72 -9.73 9.69
N LEU A 74 6.50 -8.71 8.85
CA LEU A 74 5.69 -8.84 7.65
C LEU A 74 6.26 -9.88 6.68
N ALA A 75 7.58 -9.87 6.45
CA ALA A 75 8.23 -10.83 5.57
C ALA A 75 8.10 -12.28 6.08
N LEU A 76 8.31 -12.51 7.37
CA LEU A 76 8.14 -13.82 8.00
C LEU A 76 6.70 -14.33 7.86
N GLY A 77 5.70 -13.48 8.11
CA GLY A 77 4.30 -13.84 7.95
C GLY A 77 3.94 -14.26 6.52
N HIS A 78 4.54 -13.62 5.50
CA HIS A 78 4.37 -14.02 4.10
C HIS A 78 5.01 -15.38 3.78
N PHE A 79 6.22 -15.65 4.28
CA PHE A 79 6.85 -16.97 4.09
C PHE A 79 6.06 -18.11 4.76
N GLU A 80 5.49 -17.87 5.94
CA GLU A 80 4.64 -18.84 6.63
C GLU A 80 3.30 -19.08 5.89
N TYR A 81 2.74 -18.04 5.28
CA TYR A 81 1.52 -18.15 4.46
C TYR A 81 1.78 -18.91 3.15
N GLU A 82 2.88 -18.63 2.45
CA GLU A 82 3.32 -19.37 1.26
C GLU A 82 3.73 -20.83 1.60
N GLY A 83 4.13 -21.09 2.85
CA GLY A 83 4.50 -22.39 3.38
C GLY A 83 3.34 -23.32 3.76
N ARG A 84 2.07 -22.85 3.77
CA ARG A 84 0.92 -23.77 3.79
C ARG A 84 0.74 -24.33 2.37
N PRO A 85 0.93 -25.64 2.14
CA PRO A 85 0.43 -26.21 0.91
C PRO A 85 -1.08 -25.99 0.89
N ALA A 86 -1.63 -25.78 -0.30
CA ALA A 86 -3.03 -26.03 -0.56
C ALA A 86 -3.34 -27.52 -0.24
N VAL A 87 -3.47 -27.85 1.04
CA VAL A 87 -3.73 -29.22 1.49
C VAL A 87 -5.22 -29.46 1.31
N ARG A 88 -5.52 -30.12 0.19
CA ARG A 88 -6.53 -31.18 0.03
C ARG A 88 -8.00 -30.77 0.15
N GLN A 89 -8.54 -30.26 -0.94
CA GLN A 89 -9.84 -30.74 -1.43
C GLN A 89 -9.70 -30.96 -2.94
N LEU A 90 -9.49 -32.21 -3.32
CA LEU A 90 -9.78 -32.87 -4.60
C LEU A 90 -8.78 -34.03 -4.83
N ALA A 91 -8.83 -35.01 -3.94
CA ALA A 91 -8.46 -36.38 -4.26
C ALA A 91 -9.08 -37.33 -3.23
N VAL A 92 -10.39 -37.56 -3.35
CA VAL A 92 -10.94 -38.89 -3.07
C VAL A 92 -11.94 -39.21 -4.17
N ALA A 93 -11.42 -39.70 -5.29
CA ALA A 93 -12.09 -40.73 -6.06
C ALA A 93 -11.00 -41.74 -6.42
N SER A 94 -10.85 -42.76 -5.56
CA SER A 94 -10.03 -43.92 -5.88
C SER A 94 -10.76 -44.75 -6.96
N PRO A 95 -10.03 -45.31 -7.94
CA PRO A 95 -10.60 -46.14 -9.00
C PRO A 95 -10.71 -47.60 -8.52
N ALA A 96 -11.88 -48.21 -8.71
CA ALA A 96 -12.13 -49.65 -8.57
C ALA A 96 -13.55 -49.92 -9.11
N SER A 97 -13.84 -50.83 -10.04
CA SER A 97 -13.05 -51.88 -10.68
C SER A 97 -13.79 -52.24 -11.98
N GLU A 98 -13.05 -52.49 -13.05
CA GLU A 98 -13.53 -53.37 -14.12
C GLU A 98 -13.64 -54.79 -13.56
N SER A 99 -14.70 -55.50 -13.92
CA SER A 99 -14.71 -56.96 -13.97
C SER A 99 -15.62 -57.45 -15.08
N PRO A 100 -15.26 -58.58 -15.73
CA PRO A 100 -15.82 -58.99 -17.01
C PRO A 100 -17.01 -59.94 -16.85
N ALA A 101 -17.88 -59.97 -17.87
CA ALA A 101 -18.71 -61.11 -18.23
C ALA A 101 -18.90 -61.13 -19.75
#